data_AF-A0AAU4ALP5-F1
#
_entry.id   AF-A0AAU4ALP5-F1
#
_cell.length_a   1.000
_cell.length_b   1.000
_cell.length_c   1.000
_cell.angle_alpha   90.00
_cell.angle_beta   90.00
_cell.angle_gamma   90.00
#
_symmetry.space_group_name_H-M   'P 1'
#
loop_
_entity.id
_entity.type
_entity.pdbx_description
1 polymer ?
#
loop_
_entity_poly.entity_id
_entity_poly.type
_entity_poly.pdbx_seq_one_letter_code
_entity_poly.pdbx_strand_id
1 'polypeptide(L)'
;MSSSATAWLSHHARRWALAACAAVALVAGLLVGGTTTSQAADTQPCDIYASGGTPCVAAHSTTRALYSSYNGPLYQVRRSSDNSTRDIGVLSAGGYADAASQDSFCSGTSCVITVIYDQSGRSNNLTQAPAGSAAGGPDNLANATAAPTMLGGHKAYGVFVAPGTGYRNNHTNGIATGDNPEGMYAIFDGTHYNGGCCFDYGNAETDSRDDGNGTMEAIYFGNIKVWGYGSGNGPWIMADLENGLFSGVNQHLNSNDPTINYRYTTAIIKGKQNHWAIRGGNAQSGNLSTFYDGVRPNVSGYNPMRKQGAIILGTGGDNSKGAQGTFYEGVMTSGYPTDATENAVQANITAAGYGSNTGGTTTGGTTTGTTTGGTTTGGSTQGSTGGTSSGCTATYSTTNSWSGGFQGEVKVTAGSTAVNSWTVTWTLGSGQTITQVWNGTLTTSGSTATVKNASYNGSVPPSTSTTFGFLANGTPNTPTLTCTSA
;
A
#
# COMPACT_ATOMS: atom_id res chain seq x y z
N MET A 1 -46.05 81.35 14.76
CA MET A 1 -47.18 81.43 13.80
C MET A 1 -47.22 80.08 13.08
N SER A 2 -48.05 79.16 13.59
CA SER A 2 -49.18 78.50 12.86
C SER A 2 -48.71 77.69 11.65
N SER A 3 -48.91 76.37 11.50
CA SER A 3 -49.95 75.43 11.94
C SER A 3 -49.35 74.01 11.84
N SER A 4 -49.60 73.08 12.76
CA SER A 4 -50.70 72.08 12.73
C SER A 4 -50.84 71.39 11.36
N ALA A 5 -50.97 70.08 11.18
CA ALA A 5 -50.94 68.87 11.98
C ALA A 5 -51.11 67.72 10.96
N THR A 6 -50.85 66.47 11.38
CA THR A 6 -51.55 65.26 10.87
C THR A 6 -51.48 64.91 9.38
N ALA A 7 -50.44 64.17 9.01
CA ALA A 7 -50.47 63.00 8.10
C ALA A 7 -49.01 62.59 7.86
N TRP A 8 -48.42 61.69 8.64
CA TRP A 8 -48.22 60.32 8.15
C TRP A 8 -47.85 59.37 9.32
N LEU A 9 -48.80 59.18 10.23
CA LEU A 9 -48.75 58.18 11.30
C LEU A 9 -49.31 56.84 10.77
N SER A 10 -48.62 56.16 9.84
CA SER A 10 -49.05 54.81 9.43
C SER A 10 -48.05 53.95 8.65
N HIS A 11 -46.72 54.07 8.86
CA HIS A 11 -45.79 53.14 8.20
C HIS A 11 -44.53 52.71 8.97
N HIS A 12 -44.34 53.12 10.23
CA HIS A 12 -43.13 52.78 11.00
C HIS A 12 -43.39 52.08 12.35
N ALA A 13 -44.57 51.47 12.54
CA ALA A 13 -44.92 50.74 13.77
C ALA A 13 -45.43 49.30 13.51
N ARG A 14 -44.96 48.66 12.43
CA ARG A 14 -45.15 47.21 12.17
C ARG A 14 -43.90 46.62 11.55
N ARG A 15 -42.83 46.51 12.34
CA ARG A 15 -41.72 45.54 12.15
C ARG A 15 -40.80 45.43 13.37
N TRP A 16 -41.30 45.79 14.55
CA TRP A 16 -40.81 45.27 15.83
C TRP A 16 -41.57 43.96 16.12
N ALA A 17 -41.16 42.88 15.46
CA ALA A 17 -41.59 41.51 15.80
C ALA A 17 -40.63 40.41 15.26
N LEU A 18 -39.47 40.75 14.69
CA LEU A 18 -38.48 39.80 14.18
C LEU A 18 -37.07 40.36 14.39
N ALA A 19 -36.68 40.62 15.64
CA ALA A 19 -35.30 40.92 16.02
C ALA A 19 -35.06 40.72 17.53
N ALA A 20 -35.71 39.70 18.11
CA ALA A 20 -35.57 39.35 19.53
C ALA A 20 -35.50 37.83 19.65
N CYS A 21 -34.42 37.22 19.14
CA CYS A 21 -34.00 35.84 19.40
C CYS A 21 -32.56 35.66 18.88
N ALA A 22 -31.56 36.23 19.56
CA ALA A 22 -30.16 35.76 19.52
C ALA A 22 -29.25 36.67 20.36
N ALA A 23 -29.54 36.84 21.65
CA ALA A 23 -28.54 37.27 22.61
C ALA A 23 -29.00 36.85 24.01
N VAL A 24 -28.06 36.26 24.77
CA VAL A 24 -28.19 35.72 26.14
C VAL A 24 -28.60 34.24 26.22
N ALA A 25 -27.60 33.36 26.16
CA ALA A 25 -27.47 32.22 27.08
C ALA A 25 -25.99 31.83 27.18
N LEU A 26 -25.31 32.41 28.19
CA LEU A 26 -24.01 31.99 28.67
C LEU A 26 -24.27 30.83 29.63
N VAL A 27 -24.02 29.58 29.22
CA VAL A 27 -24.01 28.41 30.11
C VAL A 27 -22.78 27.57 29.78
N ALA A 28 -22.00 27.33 30.83
CA ALA A 28 -20.84 26.46 30.87
C ALA A 28 -21.13 25.07 30.31
N GLY A 29 -20.25 24.60 29.43
CA GLY A 29 -20.15 23.19 29.06
C GLY A 29 -18.68 22.80 29.12
N LEU A 30 -18.30 22.13 30.22
CA LEU A 30 -17.09 21.32 30.27
C LEU A 30 -17.03 20.45 29.01
N LEU A 31 -16.04 20.67 28.15
CA LEU A 31 -15.64 19.63 27.22
C LEU A 31 -14.87 18.60 28.04
N VAL A 32 -15.63 17.60 28.50
CA VAL A 32 -15.09 16.27 28.78
C VAL A 32 -14.18 15.93 27.62
N GLY A 33 -12.88 15.78 27.90
CA GLY A 33 -11.93 15.21 26.98
C GLY A 33 -12.33 13.78 26.69
N GLY A 34 -13.28 13.60 25.78
CA GLY A 34 -13.48 12.34 25.10
C GLY A 34 -12.19 12.05 24.37
N THR A 35 -11.53 10.98 24.76
CA THR A 35 -10.42 10.40 24.02
C THR A 35 -10.90 10.10 22.61
N THR A 36 -10.67 11.01 21.67
CA THR A 36 -10.79 10.69 20.25
C THR A 36 -9.64 9.76 19.94
N THR A 37 -9.94 8.47 19.95
CA THR A 37 -9.11 7.42 19.36
C THR A 37 -8.69 7.87 17.97
N SER A 38 -7.40 7.72 17.64
CA SER A 38 -6.87 7.99 16.30
C SER A 38 -7.75 7.28 15.28
N GLN A 39 -8.57 8.03 14.55
CA GLN A 39 -9.39 7.46 13.49
C GLN A 39 -8.45 7.02 12.36
N ALA A 40 -8.73 5.86 11.78
CA ALA A 40 -8.17 5.48 10.49
C ALA A 40 -8.36 6.63 9.49
N ALA A 41 -7.50 6.71 8.48
CA ALA A 41 -7.65 7.68 7.39
C ALA A 41 -9.13 7.73 6.94
N ASP A 42 -9.68 8.95 6.76
CA ASP A 42 -11.11 9.18 6.45
C ASP A 42 -11.60 8.40 5.21
N THR A 43 -10.69 7.83 4.43
CA THR A 43 -10.94 6.98 3.25
C THR A 43 -9.98 5.78 3.23
N GLN A 44 -10.49 4.60 2.91
CA GLN A 44 -9.71 3.37 2.67
C GLN A 44 -9.62 3.01 1.18
N PRO A 45 -8.82 1.99 0.76
CA PRO A 45 -8.56 1.72 -0.65
C PRO A 45 -9.82 1.63 -1.52
N CYS A 46 -10.88 0.96 -1.05
CA CYS A 46 -12.09 0.83 -1.84
C CYS A 46 -12.95 2.10 -1.88
N ASP A 47 -12.86 2.98 -0.88
CA ASP A 47 -13.48 4.31 -0.94
C ASP A 47 -12.79 5.15 -2.02
N ILE A 48 -11.46 5.06 -2.10
CA ILE A 48 -10.64 5.75 -3.11
C ILE A 48 -10.98 5.24 -4.51
N TYR A 49 -11.01 3.92 -4.70
CA TYR A 49 -11.42 3.31 -5.97
C TYR A 49 -12.85 3.70 -6.40
N ALA A 50 -13.80 3.72 -5.46
CA ALA A 50 -15.16 4.18 -5.75
C ALA A 50 -15.18 5.67 -6.17
N SER A 51 -14.42 6.53 -5.48
CA SER A 51 -14.29 7.95 -5.85
C SER A 51 -13.64 8.17 -7.22
N GLY A 52 -12.73 7.26 -7.61
CA GLY A 52 -12.09 7.22 -8.93
C GLY A 52 -12.96 6.66 -10.05
N GLY A 53 -14.20 6.25 -9.77
CA GLY A 53 -15.13 5.70 -10.75
C GLY A 53 -14.89 4.23 -11.10
N THR A 54 -14.04 3.52 -10.34
CA THR A 54 -13.73 2.10 -10.55
C THR A 54 -13.89 1.34 -9.25
N PRO A 55 -15.12 1.15 -8.74
CA PRO A 55 -15.36 0.61 -7.40
C PRO A 55 -14.86 -0.82 -7.26
N CYS A 56 -14.44 -1.18 -6.05
CA CYS A 56 -14.14 -2.55 -5.70
C CYS A 56 -15.36 -3.46 -5.90
N VAL A 57 -15.13 -4.61 -6.50
CA VAL A 57 -16.09 -5.73 -6.63
C VAL A 57 -15.68 -6.95 -5.81
N ALA A 58 -14.45 -6.97 -5.31
CA ALA A 58 -14.01 -7.87 -4.25
C ALA A 58 -12.92 -7.17 -3.41
N ALA A 59 -12.93 -7.35 -2.10
CA ALA A 59 -11.97 -6.72 -1.20
C ALA A 59 -11.58 -7.67 -0.06
N HIS A 60 -10.34 -8.15 -0.09
CA HIS A 60 -9.84 -9.20 0.80
C HIS A 60 -8.66 -8.69 1.63
N SER A 61 -8.71 -8.88 2.94
CA SER A 61 -7.58 -8.60 3.82
C SER A 61 -7.75 -9.34 5.12
N THR A 62 -6.64 -9.87 5.65
CA THR A 62 -6.58 -10.40 7.02
C THR A 62 -5.95 -9.40 7.99
N THR A 63 -5.59 -8.21 7.51
CA THR A 63 -4.79 -7.25 8.29
C THR A 63 -5.56 -5.98 8.67
N ARG A 64 -6.47 -5.50 7.83
CA ARG A 64 -7.27 -4.29 8.07
C ARG A 64 -8.53 -4.23 7.21
N ALA A 65 -9.44 -3.33 7.57
CA ALA A 65 -10.53 -2.92 6.69
C ALA A 65 -10.03 -2.15 5.47
N LEU A 66 -10.70 -2.36 4.35
CA LEU A 66 -10.47 -1.74 3.04
C LEU A 66 -11.57 -0.74 2.65
N TYR A 67 -12.60 -0.58 3.49
CA TYR A 67 -13.55 0.53 3.47
C TYR A 67 -13.54 1.20 4.85
N SER A 68 -13.62 2.53 4.88
CA SER A 68 -13.67 3.35 6.11
C SER A 68 -14.84 2.97 7.02
N SER A 69 -15.98 2.58 6.46
CA SER A 69 -17.16 2.18 7.23
C SER A 69 -17.23 0.69 7.56
N TYR A 70 -16.26 -0.12 7.13
CA TYR A 70 -16.34 -1.57 7.32
C TYR A 70 -16.11 -1.94 8.78
N ASN A 71 -17.06 -2.65 9.37
CA ASN A 71 -17.02 -3.11 10.76
C ASN A 71 -17.32 -4.61 10.90
N GLY A 72 -17.19 -5.36 9.80
CA GLY A 72 -17.49 -6.78 9.72
C GLY A 72 -16.29 -7.69 10.02
N PRO A 73 -16.46 -9.01 9.87
CA PRO A 73 -15.38 -9.98 9.99
C PRO A 73 -14.43 -9.92 8.79
N LEU A 74 -13.12 -9.80 9.03
CA LEU A 74 -12.10 -9.81 7.98
C LEU A 74 -11.82 -11.23 7.47
N TYR A 75 -11.72 -12.18 8.38
CA TYR A 75 -11.44 -13.59 8.06
C TYR A 75 -11.94 -14.51 9.17
N GLN A 76 -11.99 -15.81 8.89
CA GLN A 76 -12.33 -16.85 9.84
C GLN A 76 -11.12 -17.74 10.12
N VAL A 77 -10.90 -18.08 11.38
CA VAL A 77 -9.94 -19.10 11.81
C VAL A 77 -10.65 -20.34 12.32
N ARG A 78 -10.03 -21.51 12.13
CA ARG A 78 -10.44 -22.79 12.73
C ARG A 78 -9.29 -23.37 13.52
N ARG A 79 -9.55 -23.74 14.77
CA ARG A 79 -8.54 -24.32 15.65
C ARG A 79 -8.52 -25.83 15.59
N SER A 80 -7.34 -26.44 15.65
CA SER A 80 -7.15 -27.88 15.47
C SER A 80 -7.58 -28.72 16.68
N SER A 81 -7.68 -28.12 17.87
CA SER A 81 -8.04 -28.82 19.10
C SER A 81 -9.46 -29.39 19.08
N ASP A 82 -10.41 -28.71 18.45
CA ASP A 82 -11.83 -29.10 18.45
C ASP A 82 -12.61 -28.70 17.18
N ASN A 83 -11.92 -28.21 16.15
CA ASN A 83 -12.52 -27.73 14.90
C ASN A 83 -13.52 -26.57 15.05
N SER A 84 -13.61 -25.92 16.22
CA SER A 84 -14.40 -24.70 16.34
C SER A 84 -13.81 -23.58 15.48
N THR A 85 -14.68 -22.69 15.02
CA THR A 85 -14.33 -21.53 14.22
C THR A 85 -14.55 -20.23 14.97
N ARG A 86 -13.82 -19.19 14.57
CA ARG A 86 -14.03 -17.81 15.04
C ARG A 86 -13.74 -16.84 13.91
N ASP A 87 -14.64 -15.89 13.75
CA ASP A 87 -14.40 -14.75 12.88
C ASP A 87 -13.56 -13.70 13.61
N ILE A 88 -12.58 -13.15 12.90
CA ILE A 88 -11.71 -12.07 13.36
C ILE A 88 -12.15 -10.79 12.65
N GLY A 89 -12.70 -9.87 13.44
CA GLY A 89 -13.13 -8.55 12.96
C GLY A 89 -12.05 -7.49 13.05
N VAL A 90 -12.50 -6.24 13.01
CA VAL A 90 -11.67 -5.05 13.21
C VAL A 90 -11.78 -4.52 14.65
N LEU A 91 -10.73 -3.85 15.12
CA LEU A 91 -10.72 -3.16 16.42
C LEU A 91 -11.70 -1.99 16.48
N SER A 92 -11.99 -1.38 15.33
CA SER A 92 -12.98 -0.32 15.12
C SER A 92 -13.32 -0.25 13.63
N ALA A 93 -14.44 0.38 13.26
CA ALA A 93 -14.84 0.52 11.86
C ALA A 93 -13.72 1.16 11.03
N GLY A 94 -13.39 0.57 9.89
CA GLY A 94 -12.29 1.01 9.03
C GLY A 94 -10.89 0.73 9.61
N GLY A 95 -10.78 0.06 10.75
CA GLY A 95 -9.53 -0.13 11.46
C GLY A 95 -8.77 -1.42 11.14
N TYR A 96 -7.79 -1.73 11.99
CA TYR A 96 -6.94 -2.92 11.91
C TYR A 96 -7.62 -4.17 12.47
N ALA A 97 -7.13 -5.34 12.08
CA ALA A 97 -7.61 -6.63 12.58
C ALA A 97 -7.44 -6.78 14.11
N ASP A 98 -8.40 -7.43 14.77
CA ASP A 98 -8.28 -7.82 16.18
C ASP A 98 -7.44 -9.10 16.34
N ALA A 99 -6.13 -8.97 16.20
CA ALA A 99 -5.20 -10.09 16.36
C ALA A 99 -5.22 -10.70 17.77
N ALA A 100 -5.60 -9.94 18.81
CA ALA A 100 -5.69 -10.45 20.17
C ALA A 100 -6.81 -11.49 20.31
N SER A 101 -7.94 -11.28 19.62
CA SER A 101 -9.01 -12.30 19.52
C SER A 101 -8.53 -13.60 18.87
N GLN A 102 -7.69 -13.52 17.83
CA GLN A 102 -7.09 -14.72 17.23
C GLN A 102 -6.15 -15.41 18.23
N ASP A 103 -5.22 -14.66 18.84
CA ASP A 103 -4.24 -15.20 19.77
C ASP A 103 -4.92 -15.93 20.94
N SER A 104 -5.97 -15.34 21.50
CA SER A 104 -6.77 -15.96 22.56
C SER A 104 -7.46 -17.23 22.09
N PHE A 105 -8.08 -17.21 20.90
CA PHE A 105 -8.81 -18.35 20.36
C PHE A 105 -7.92 -19.54 20.01
N CYS A 106 -6.73 -19.26 19.50
CA CYS A 106 -5.74 -20.22 19.05
C CYS A 106 -4.76 -20.65 20.16
N SER A 107 -4.89 -20.10 21.37
CA SER A 107 -4.02 -20.43 22.50
C SER A 107 -4.01 -21.93 22.80
N GLY A 108 -2.81 -22.52 22.92
CA GLY A 108 -2.63 -23.94 23.21
C GLY A 108 -2.95 -24.90 22.06
N THR A 109 -3.16 -24.39 20.84
CA THR A 109 -3.43 -25.20 19.64
C THR A 109 -2.90 -24.51 18.38
N SER A 110 -3.07 -25.12 17.21
CA SER A 110 -2.80 -24.49 15.92
C SER A 110 -4.10 -24.01 15.29
N CYS A 111 -4.02 -22.96 14.48
CA CYS A 111 -5.15 -22.43 13.72
C CYS A 111 -4.82 -22.35 12.24
N VAL A 112 -5.84 -22.56 11.42
CA VAL A 112 -5.80 -22.29 9.98
C VAL A 112 -6.83 -21.21 9.63
N ILE A 113 -6.56 -20.42 8.60
CA ILE A 113 -7.51 -19.43 8.05
C ILE A 113 -8.45 -20.17 7.11
N THR A 114 -9.74 -20.28 7.43
CA THR A 114 -10.73 -21.03 6.63
C THR A 114 -11.42 -20.18 5.57
N VAL A 115 -11.62 -18.89 5.86
CA VAL A 115 -12.30 -17.94 4.99
C VAL A 115 -11.57 -16.60 5.06
N ILE A 116 -11.36 -15.95 3.91
CA ILE A 116 -10.99 -14.53 3.83
C ILE A 116 -12.22 -13.82 3.28
N TYR A 117 -12.87 -13.00 4.11
CA TYR A 117 -14.14 -12.40 3.75
C TYR A 117 -13.96 -11.26 2.75
N ASP A 118 -14.93 -11.16 1.84
CA ASP A 118 -15.06 -10.04 0.92
C ASP A 118 -15.78 -8.88 1.62
N GLN A 119 -15.08 -7.77 1.77
CA GLN A 119 -15.57 -6.57 2.44
C GLN A 119 -16.51 -5.73 1.56
N SER A 120 -16.58 -6.01 0.26
CA SER A 120 -17.35 -5.20 -0.71
C SER A 120 -18.86 -5.34 -0.61
N GLY A 121 -19.34 -6.31 0.18
CA GLY A 121 -20.77 -6.64 0.28
C GLY A 121 -21.28 -7.49 -0.89
N ARG A 122 -20.40 -7.96 -1.79
CA ARG A 122 -20.75 -8.85 -2.90
C ARG A 122 -20.65 -10.33 -2.55
N SER A 123 -20.16 -10.64 -1.35
CA SER A 123 -20.01 -12.00 -0.82
C SER A 123 -19.04 -12.85 -1.64
N ASN A 124 -18.06 -12.22 -2.27
CA ASN A 124 -16.99 -12.90 -3.04
C ASN A 124 -15.91 -13.51 -2.13
N ASN A 125 -16.32 -14.09 -0.99
CA ASN A 125 -15.41 -14.62 0.02
C ASN A 125 -14.49 -15.70 -0.57
N LEU A 126 -13.22 -15.69 -0.17
CA LEU A 126 -12.26 -16.72 -0.55
C LEU A 126 -12.28 -17.85 0.49
N THR A 127 -12.41 -19.08 0.00
CA THR A 127 -12.44 -20.31 0.82
C THR A 127 -11.41 -21.31 0.29
N GLN A 128 -11.26 -22.47 0.95
CA GLN A 128 -10.32 -23.52 0.52
C GLN A 128 -10.46 -23.80 -0.99
N ALA A 129 -9.37 -23.68 -1.74
CA ALA A 129 -9.43 -23.95 -3.18
C ALA A 129 -9.80 -25.44 -3.42
N PRO A 130 -10.71 -25.71 -4.37
CA PRO A 130 -11.05 -27.07 -4.77
C PRO A 130 -9.94 -27.67 -5.63
N ALA A 131 -10.08 -28.95 -5.98
CA ALA A 131 -9.27 -29.55 -7.03
C ALA A 131 -9.46 -28.81 -8.38
N GLY A 132 -8.45 -28.89 -9.25
CA GLY A 132 -8.48 -28.40 -10.62
C GLY A 132 -7.86 -29.39 -11.60
N SER A 133 -7.62 -28.96 -12.84
CA SER A 133 -7.01 -29.82 -13.86
C SER A 133 -5.52 -30.12 -13.62
N ALA A 134 -4.78 -29.21 -12.96
CA ALA A 134 -3.35 -29.43 -12.68
C ALA A 134 -3.07 -30.21 -11.39
N ALA A 135 -3.97 -30.12 -10.40
CA ALA A 135 -3.78 -30.81 -9.14
C ALA A 135 -5.11 -31.24 -8.48
N GLY A 136 -5.13 -32.48 -7.99
CA GLY A 136 -6.24 -33.07 -7.28
C GLY A 136 -6.34 -32.67 -5.79
N GLY A 137 -7.47 -33.03 -5.18
CA GLY A 137 -7.79 -32.76 -3.77
C GLY A 137 -8.04 -31.27 -3.47
N PRO A 138 -8.73 -30.94 -2.37
CA PRO A 138 -8.75 -29.57 -1.89
C PRO A 138 -7.34 -29.15 -1.47
N ASP A 139 -7.04 -27.88 -1.65
CA ASP A 139 -5.75 -27.32 -1.27
C ASP A 139 -5.63 -27.16 0.25
N ASN A 140 -4.42 -26.98 0.76
CA ASN A 140 -4.22 -26.67 2.16
C ASN A 140 -4.78 -25.29 2.51
N LEU A 141 -5.17 -25.12 3.77
CA LEU A 141 -5.46 -23.81 4.35
C LEU A 141 -4.20 -23.26 5.02
N ALA A 142 -3.99 -21.95 4.94
CA ALA A 142 -2.84 -21.28 5.53
C ALA A 142 -2.86 -21.33 7.06
N ASN A 143 -1.69 -21.49 7.68
CA ASN A 143 -1.53 -21.37 9.13
C ASN A 143 -1.74 -19.91 9.56
N ALA A 144 -2.67 -19.67 10.48
CA ALA A 144 -3.10 -18.33 10.90
C ALA A 144 -2.02 -17.52 11.64
N THR A 145 -0.94 -18.15 12.12
CA THR A 145 0.15 -17.46 12.83
C THR A 145 1.45 -17.39 12.05
N ALA A 146 1.48 -17.88 10.80
CA ALA A 146 2.72 -18.04 10.03
C ALA A 146 3.22 -16.75 9.34
N ALA A 147 2.40 -15.70 9.26
CA ALA A 147 2.82 -14.39 8.73
C ALA A 147 2.47 -13.24 9.69
N PRO A 148 3.05 -13.19 10.90
CA PRO A 148 2.83 -12.07 11.82
C PRO A 148 3.38 -10.78 11.22
N THR A 149 2.67 -9.69 11.43
CA THR A 149 3.10 -8.35 11.03
C THR A 149 2.57 -7.29 11.98
N MET A 150 3.00 -6.06 11.77
CA MET A 150 2.55 -4.86 12.46
C MET A 150 2.08 -3.86 11.42
N LEU A 151 0.90 -3.28 11.61
CA LEU A 151 0.39 -2.18 10.79
C LEU A 151 0.03 -1.03 11.72
N GLY A 152 0.73 0.10 11.58
CA GLY A 152 0.45 1.29 12.39
C GLY A 152 0.54 1.05 13.90
N GLY A 153 1.43 0.15 14.35
CA GLY A 153 1.55 -0.23 15.75
C GLY A 153 0.56 -1.30 16.23
N HIS A 154 -0.33 -1.81 15.36
CA HIS A 154 -1.24 -2.91 15.66
C HIS A 154 -0.72 -4.24 15.13
N LYS A 155 -0.74 -5.27 15.97
CA LYS A 155 -0.43 -6.64 15.54
C LYS A 155 -1.51 -7.13 14.58
N ALA A 156 -1.09 -7.77 13.49
CA ALA A 156 -1.97 -8.43 12.52
C ALA A 156 -1.29 -9.68 11.95
N TYR A 157 -2.03 -10.45 11.18
CA TYR A 157 -1.53 -11.65 10.49
C TYR A 157 -1.86 -11.58 9.00
N GLY A 158 -0.86 -11.81 8.15
CA GLY A 158 -1.05 -12.09 6.74
C GLY A 158 -1.41 -13.55 6.49
N VAL A 159 -1.64 -13.88 5.22
CA VAL A 159 -1.89 -15.23 4.73
C VAL A 159 -0.58 -15.80 4.19
N PHE A 160 0.08 -16.64 4.97
CA PHE A 160 1.29 -17.36 4.53
C PHE A 160 0.90 -18.56 3.67
N VAL A 161 1.14 -18.47 2.37
CA VAL A 161 0.86 -19.52 1.38
C VAL A 161 2.13 -20.35 1.18
N ALA A 162 2.15 -21.55 1.76
CA ALA A 162 3.15 -22.57 1.44
C ALA A 162 2.72 -23.36 0.19
N PRO A 163 3.63 -24.04 -0.53
CA PRO A 163 3.24 -24.90 -1.65
C PRO A 163 2.13 -25.87 -1.27
N GLY A 164 1.12 -25.95 -2.14
CA GLY A 164 -0.12 -26.71 -1.94
C GLY A 164 -1.22 -25.96 -1.19
N THR A 165 -1.03 -24.71 -0.80
CA THR A 165 -2.04 -23.86 -0.13
C THR A 165 -2.73 -22.97 -1.15
N GLY A 166 -4.04 -22.82 -1.07
CA GLY A 166 -4.80 -22.04 -2.05
C GLY A 166 -6.17 -21.65 -1.57
N TYR A 167 -6.63 -20.47 -2.01
CA TYR A 167 -8.00 -20.02 -1.80
C TYR A 167 -8.68 -19.67 -3.11
N ARG A 168 -9.98 -19.88 -3.17
CA ARG A 168 -10.77 -19.67 -4.39
C ARG A 168 -12.21 -19.28 -4.11
N ASN A 169 -12.80 -18.58 -5.07
CA ASN A 169 -14.24 -18.46 -5.26
C ASN A 169 -14.60 -18.56 -6.74
N ASN A 170 -15.30 -19.64 -7.11
CA ASN A 170 -15.75 -19.91 -8.48
C ASN A 170 -17.13 -19.32 -8.81
N HIS A 171 -17.86 -18.82 -7.81
CA HIS A 171 -19.22 -18.31 -7.94
C HIS A 171 -19.29 -16.90 -7.38
N THR A 172 -18.88 -15.95 -8.21
CA THR A 172 -18.70 -14.56 -7.80
C THR A 172 -19.82 -13.66 -8.31
N ASN A 173 -19.85 -12.43 -7.82
CA ASN A 173 -20.79 -11.41 -8.19
C ASN A 173 -20.06 -10.13 -8.60
N GLY A 174 -20.07 -9.84 -9.90
CA GLY A 174 -19.59 -8.58 -10.48
C GLY A 174 -18.10 -8.48 -10.75
N ILE A 175 -17.37 -9.59 -10.65
CA ILE A 175 -16.02 -9.69 -11.21
C ILE A 175 -16.13 -9.60 -12.75
N ALA A 176 -15.15 -8.95 -13.39
CA ALA A 176 -15.20 -8.74 -14.84
C ALA A 176 -15.16 -10.08 -15.59
N THR A 177 -15.93 -10.17 -16.67
CA THR A 177 -15.93 -11.32 -17.59
C THR A 177 -15.72 -10.86 -19.03
N GLY A 178 -15.31 -11.78 -19.90
CA GLY A 178 -14.95 -11.48 -21.28
C GLY A 178 -13.84 -10.43 -21.36
N ASP A 179 -14.06 -9.42 -22.18
CA ASP A 179 -13.11 -8.32 -22.39
C ASP A 179 -13.45 -7.06 -21.58
N ASN A 180 -14.31 -7.19 -20.55
CA ASN A 180 -14.66 -6.07 -19.68
C ASN A 180 -13.45 -5.57 -18.88
N PRO A 181 -13.35 -4.26 -18.63
CA PRO A 181 -12.22 -3.69 -17.90
C PRO A 181 -12.26 -4.01 -16.41
N GLU A 182 -11.09 -4.26 -15.83
CA GLU A 182 -10.87 -4.40 -14.40
C GLU A 182 -9.50 -3.85 -13.98
N GLY A 183 -9.33 -3.71 -12.67
CA GLY A 183 -8.04 -3.48 -12.05
C GLY A 183 -7.98 -4.16 -10.69
N MET A 184 -6.78 -4.48 -10.24
CA MET A 184 -6.54 -5.19 -9.00
C MET A 184 -5.21 -4.77 -8.39
N TYR A 185 -5.15 -4.80 -7.06
CA TYR A 185 -3.89 -4.70 -6.34
C TYR A 185 -3.81 -5.79 -5.29
N ALA A 186 -2.58 -6.13 -4.91
CA ALA A 186 -2.28 -6.92 -3.73
C ALA A 186 -1.00 -6.43 -3.05
N ILE A 187 -0.91 -6.62 -1.74
CA ILE A 187 0.31 -6.45 -0.96
C ILE A 187 0.90 -7.81 -0.67
N PHE A 188 2.10 -8.06 -1.20
CA PHE A 188 2.83 -9.30 -1.03
C PHE A 188 4.09 -9.14 -0.18
N ASP A 189 4.60 -10.23 0.38
CA ASP A 189 5.95 -10.26 0.91
C ASP A 189 6.97 -10.49 -0.23
N GLY A 190 7.71 -9.44 -0.59
CA GLY A 190 8.70 -9.50 -1.68
C GLY A 190 9.88 -10.43 -1.43
N THR A 191 9.97 -11.01 -0.25
CA THR A 191 11.02 -11.98 0.14
C THR A 191 10.50 -13.41 0.27
N HIS A 192 9.18 -13.61 0.21
CA HIS A 192 8.57 -14.94 0.24
C HIS A 192 7.96 -15.25 -1.13
N TYR A 193 8.70 -16.02 -1.93
CA TYR A 193 8.29 -16.49 -3.25
C TYR A 193 9.09 -17.72 -3.65
N ASN A 194 8.74 -18.35 -4.77
CA ASN A 194 9.56 -19.34 -5.44
C ASN A 194 9.32 -19.30 -6.97
N GLY A 195 9.86 -20.28 -7.69
CA GLY A 195 9.67 -20.45 -9.14
C GLY A 195 8.62 -21.50 -9.50
N GLY A 196 7.70 -21.83 -8.59
CA GLY A 196 6.59 -22.73 -8.84
C GLY A 196 5.39 -22.01 -9.45
N CYS A 197 4.52 -22.75 -10.14
CA CYS A 197 3.25 -22.22 -10.64
C CYS A 197 2.09 -22.53 -9.68
N CYS A 198 1.23 -21.57 -9.36
CA CYS A 198 1.41 -20.12 -9.54
C CYS A 198 0.97 -19.38 -8.28
N PHE A 199 1.65 -18.28 -7.91
CA PHE A 199 1.29 -17.49 -6.74
C PHE A 199 0.53 -16.26 -7.23
N ASP A 200 -0.75 -16.48 -7.50
CA ASP A 200 -1.59 -15.47 -8.13
C ASP A 200 -2.62 -14.87 -7.19
N TYR A 201 -3.08 -13.68 -7.52
CA TYR A 201 -4.30 -13.09 -6.97
C TYR A 201 -5.06 -12.36 -8.08
N GLY A 202 -6.29 -12.78 -8.38
CA GLY A 202 -7.10 -12.10 -9.40
C GLY A 202 -8.11 -12.99 -10.10
N ASN A 203 -8.42 -12.62 -11.34
CA ASN A 203 -9.49 -13.21 -12.17
C ASN A 203 -9.05 -14.55 -12.76
N ALA A 204 -9.92 -15.56 -12.67
CA ALA A 204 -9.65 -16.89 -13.18
C ALA A 204 -10.89 -17.60 -13.73
N GLU A 205 -10.70 -18.83 -14.18
CA GLU A 205 -11.72 -19.76 -14.66
C GLU A 205 -12.65 -20.22 -13.55
N THR A 206 -13.91 -20.47 -13.92
CA THR A 206 -14.97 -20.79 -12.96
C THR A 206 -15.05 -22.27 -12.60
N ASP A 207 -14.33 -23.14 -13.31
CA ASP A 207 -14.35 -24.59 -13.08
C ASP A 207 -13.01 -25.16 -12.60
N SER A 208 -12.05 -24.28 -12.30
CA SER A 208 -10.69 -24.63 -11.89
C SER A 208 -9.90 -25.39 -12.96
N ARG A 209 -10.14 -25.09 -14.24
CA ARG A 209 -9.42 -25.66 -15.36
C ARG A 209 -8.82 -24.59 -16.25
N ASP A 210 -7.79 -24.98 -16.98
CA ASP A 210 -7.25 -24.19 -18.08
C ASP A 210 -8.22 -24.24 -19.28
N ASP A 211 -8.86 -23.11 -19.56
CA ASP A 211 -9.77 -22.91 -20.72
C ASP A 211 -9.10 -22.13 -21.88
N GLY A 212 -7.77 -22.05 -21.82
CA GLY A 212 -6.86 -21.50 -22.81
C GLY A 212 -6.71 -19.98 -22.76
N ASN A 213 -5.68 -19.47 -23.43
CA ASN A 213 -5.31 -18.04 -23.51
C ASN A 213 -6.46 -17.02 -23.28
N GLY A 214 -6.19 -16.07 -22.38
CA GLY A 214 -7.04 -14.91 -22.11
C GLY A 214 -8.22 -15.17 -21.16
N THR A 215 -8.33 -16.36 -20.56
CA THR A 215 -9.39 -16.72 -19.60
C THR A 215 -9.09 -16.31 -18.16
N MET A 216 -7.83 -15.98 -17.86
CA MET A 216 -7.40 -15.36 -16.61
C MET A 216 -7.01 -13.88 -16.81
N GLU A 217 -7.02 -13.14 -15.70
CA GLU A 217 -6.27 -11.90 -15.54
C GLU A 217 -5.94 -11.74 -14.05
N ALA A 218 -4.77 -12.22 -13.64
CA ALA A 218 -4.37 -12.23 -12.24
C ALA A 218 -2.98 -11.64 -12.04
N ILE A 219 -2.72 -11.06 -10.86
CA ILE A 219 -1.38 -10.65 -10.46
C ILE A 219 -0.59 -11.91 -10.11
N TYR A 220 0.50 -12.20 -10.83
CA TYR A 220 1.51 -13.18 -10.44
C TYR A 220 2.65 -12.48 -9.68
N PHE A 221 3.16 -13.13 -8.63
CA PHE A 221 4.39 -12.68 -7.96
C PHE A 221 5.35 -13.83 -7.67
N GLY A 222 6.53 -13.80 -8.28
CA GLY A 222 7.55 -14.83 -8.11
C GLY A 222 8.66 -14.76 -9.14
N ASN A 223 9.46 -15.82 -9.28
CA ASN A 223 10.64 -15.82 -10.15
C ASN A 223 10.69 -16.97 -11.16
N ILE A 224 9.54 -17.55 -11.51
CA ILE A 224 9.46 -18.54 -12.58
C ILE A 224 9.89 -17.93 -13.92
N LYS A 225 10.53 -18.72 -14.78
CA LYS A 225 10.98 -18.32 -16.13
C LYS A 225 10.44 -19.23 -17.24
N VAL A 226 9.42 -20.05 -16.93
CA VAL A 226 8.81 -20.97 -17.91
C VAL A 226 8.10 -20.18 -19.02
N TRP A 227 7.49 -19.05 -18.69
CA TRP A 227 6.78 -18.16 -19.63
C TRP A 227 7.52 -16.82 -19.77
N GLY A 228 6.87 -15.72 -19.37
CA GLY A 228 7.48 -14.39 -19.25
C GLY A 228 8.38 -14.27 -18.04
N TYR A 229 9.29 -13.31 -18.12
CA TYR A 229 10.13 -12.88 -16.99
C TYR A 229 10.68 -11.48 -17.25
N GLY A 230 11.04 -10.78 -16.18
CA GLY A 230 11.65 -9.46 -16.25
C GLY A 230 13.19 -9.51 -16.24
N SER A 231 13.80 -8.35 -16.04
CA SER A 231 15.24 -8.21 -15.81
C SER A 231 15.67 -8.72 -14.43
N GLY A 232 16.93 -9.14 -14.29
CA GLY A 232 17.46 -9.64 -13.02
C GLY A 232 17.07 -11.10 -12.72
N ASN A 233 16.96 -11.42 -11.43
CA ASN A 233 16.73 -12.79 -10.93
C ASN A 233 15.35 -12.97 -10.28
N GLY A 234 14.49 -11.96 -10.41
CA GLY A 234 13.19 -11.91 -9.76
C GLY A 234 13.29 -11.62 -8.25
N PRO A 235 12.13 -11.58 -7.57
CA PRO A 235 10.82 -11.82 -8.14
C PRO A 235 10.34 -10.65 -9.01
N TRP A 236 9.34 -10.91 -9.84
CA TRP A 236 8.69 -9.95 -10.72
C TRP A 236 7.20 -9.89 -10.42
N ILE A 237 6.59 -8.75 -10.76
CA ILE A 237 5.13 -8.64 -10.85
C ILE A 237 4.78 -8.91 -12.30
N MET A 238 4.01 -9.96 -12.57
CA MET A 238 3.54 -10.30 -13.91
C MET A 238 2.02 -10.41 -13.92
N ALA A 239 1.42 -10.44 -15.10
CA ALA A 239 0.03 -10.87 -15.26
C ALA A 239 -0.02 -12.34 -15.67
N ASP A 240 -0.75 -13.17 -14.94
CA ASP A 240 -1.22 -14.45 -15.46
C ASP A 240 -2.45 -14.21 -16.32
N LEU A 241 -2.33 -14.54 -17.62
CA LEU A 241 -3.41 -14.43 -18.60
C LEU A 241 -3.85 -15.80 -19.12
N GLU A 242 -3.57 -16.87 -18.39
CA GLU A 242 -3.68 -18.30 -18.75
C GLU A 242 -2.73 -18.69 -19.88
N ASN A 243 -2.07 -19.84 -19.72
CA ASN A 243 -1.02 -20.37 -20.61
C ASN A 243 0.17 -19.42 -20.82
N GLY A 244 0.29 -18.38 -20.00
CA GLY A 244 1.31 -17.36 -20.11
C GLY A 244 1.29 -16.40 -18.94
N LEU A 245 2.42 -16.33 -18.24
CA LEU A 245 2.77 -15.20 -17.39
C LEU A 245 3.45 -14.13 -18.24
N PHE A 246 3.01 -12.88 -18.14
CA PHE A 246 3.52 -11.78 -18.94
C PHE A 246 4.10 -10.67 -18.08
N SER A 247 5.37 -10.35 -18.32
CA SER A 247 6.10 -9.19 -17.79
C SER A 247 6.01 -7.96 -18.71
N GLY A 248 5.26 -8.06 -19.81
CA GLY A 248 5.09 -7.03 -20.82
C GLY A 248 4.56 -7.61 -22.14
N VAL A 249 4.81 -6.94 -23.26
CA VAL A 249 4.20 -7.29 -24.55
C VAL A 249 4.72 -8.62 -25.12
N ASN A 250 5.97 -9.00 -24.85
CA ASN A 250 6.57 -10.22 -25.39
C ASN A 250 6.28 -11.43 -24.50
N GLN A 251 6.14 -12.62 -25.10
CA GLN A 251 5.89 -13.88 -24.39
C GLN A 251 6.98 -14.29 -23.39
N HIS A 252 8.22 -13.79 -23.55
CA HIS A 252 9.36 -14.14 -22.70
C HIS A 252 9.93 -12.89 -22.01
N LEU A 253 11.20 -12.57 -22.27
CA LEU A 253 11.87 -11.44 -21.62
C LEU A 253 11.22 -10.11 -22.02
N ASN A 254 10.84 -9.33 -21.00
CA ASN A 254 10.59 -7.90 -21.12
C ASN A 254 11.53 -7.20 -20.14
N SER A 255 12.58 -6.55 -20.66
CA SER A 255 13.66 -5.97 -19.83
C SER A 255 13.20 -4.83 -18.92
N ASN A 256 12.04 -4.24 -19.20
CA ASN A 256 11.50 -3.10 -18.45
C ASN A 256 10.79 -3.50 -17.16
N ASP A 257 10.50 -4.79 -16.97
CA ASP A 257 9.97 -5.30 -15.72
C ASP A 257 11.14 -5.62 -14.77
N PRO A 258 11.35 -4.85 -13.69
CA PRO A 258 12.49 -5.01 -12.82
C PRO A 258 12.24 -6.08 -11.75
N THR A 259 13.33 -6.64 -11.20
CA THR A 259 13.24 -7.31 -9.90
C THR A 259 12.69 -6.35 -8.85
N ILE A 260 11.64 -6.76 -8.13
CA ILE A 260 11.04 -5.99 -7.03
C ILE A 260 10.81 -6.87 -5.80
N ASN A 261 11.57 -6.61 -4.73
CA ASN A 261 11.64 -7.48 -3.54
C ASN A 261 11.52 -6.70 -2.22
N TYR A 262 10.72 -5.63 -2.20
CA TYR A 262 10.42 -4.95 -0.95
C TYR A 262 9.73 -5.91 0.01
N ARG A 263 10.05 -5.83 1.31
CA ARG A 263 9.42 -6.71 2.32
C ARG A 263 7.89 -6.63 2.28
N TYR A 264 7.33 -5.47 1.92
CA TYR A 264 5.94 -5.32 1.55
C TYR A 264 5.89 -4.68 0.16
N THR A 265 5.57 -5.48 -0.85
CA THR A 265 5.49 -5.05 -2.24
C THR A 265 4.03 -4.78 -2.59
N THR A 266 3.74 -3.56 -3.05
CA THR A 266 2.48 -3.28 -3.73
C THR A 266 2.60 -3.77 -5.17
N ALA A 267 1.70 -4.64 -5.60
CA ALA A 267 1.59 -5.14 -6.96
C ALA A 267 0.24 -4.79 -7.55
N ILE A 268 0.21 -4.32 -8.80
CA ILE A 268 -0.99 -3.87 -9.50
C ILE A 268 -0.99 -4.41 -10.92
N ILE A 269 -2.13 -5.00 -11.31
CA ILE A 269 -2.49 -5.31 -12.69
C ILE A 269 -3.82 -4.63 -13.01
N LYS A 270 -3.94 -4.07 -14.20
CA LYS A 270 -5.23 -3.61 -14.74
C LYS A 270 -5.32 -3.85 -16.22
N GLY A 271 -6.50 -4.19 -16.71
CA GLY A 271 -6.74 -4.54 -18.09
C GLY A 271 -8.06 -4.01 -18.61
N LYS A 272 -8.07 -3.70 -19.90
CA LYS A 272 -9.24 -3.33 -20.71
C LYS A 272 -9.04 -3.84 -22.13
N GLN A 273 -9.94 -3.47 -23.03
CA GLN A 273 -9.89 -3.87 -24.44
C GLN A 273 -8.54 -3.51 -25.04
N ASN A 274 -7.82 -4.54 -25.49
CA ASN A 274 -6.47 -4.46 -26.05
C ASN A 274 -5.48 -3.55 -25.31
N HIS A 275 -5.58 -3.44 -23.97
CA HIS A 275 -4.66 -2.60 -23.20
C HIS A 275 -4.58 -3.06 -21.74
N TRP A 276 -3.39 -3.10 -21.17
CA TRP A 276 -3.16 -3.49 -19.79
C TRP A 276 -1.88 -2.86 -19.24
N ALA A 277 -1.72 -2.87 -17.92
CA ALA A 277 -0.56 -2.29 -17.26
C ALA A 277 -0.10 -3.13 -16.06
N ILE A 278 1.21 -3.05 -15.79
CA ILE A 278 1.87 -3.56 -14.59
C ILE A 278 2.43 -2.36 -13.83
N ARG A 279 2.06 -2.24 -12.56
CA ARG A 279 2.62 -1.23 -11.67
C ARG A 279 3.02 -1.84 -10.34
N GLY A 280 4.06 -1.29 -9.73
CA GLY A 280 4.54 -1.79 -8.45
C GLY A 280 5.31 -0.77 -7.63
N GLY A 281 5.43 -1.01 -6.34
CA GLY A 281 6.14 -0.12 -5.42
C GLY A 281 6.35 -0.73 -4.04
N ASN A 282 6.99 0.03 -3.16
CA ASN A 282 7.14 -0.34 -1.77
C ASN A 282 5.89 0.07 -0.99
N ALA A 283 5.18 -0.88 -0.37
CA ALA A 283 3.98 -0.59 0.41
C ALA A 283 4.29 0.23 1.69
N GLN A 284 5.55 0.35 2.08
CA GLN A 284 5.96 1.12 3.26
C GLN A 284 6.35 2.57 2.94
N SER A 285 6.61 2.92 1.67
CA SER A 285 7.03 4.27 1.29
C SER A 285 7.04 4.50 -0.22
N GLY A 286 6.97 5.77 -0.62
CA GLY A 286 7.17 6.18 -2.00
C GLY A 286 5.97 5.91 -2.92
N ASN A 287 6.22 6.14 -4.21
CA ASN A 287 5.20 6.09 -5.26
C ASN A 287 5.26 4.75 -6.02
N LEU A 288 4.19 4.46 -6.76
CA LEU A 288 4.17 3.39 -7.74
C LEU A 288 5.03 3.75 -8.96
N SER A 289 5.72 2.76 -9.49
CA SER A 289 6.35 2.78 -10.81
C SER A 289 5.52 1.95 -11.79
N THR A 290 5.57 2.32 -13.07
CA THR A 290 4.92 1.58 -14.16
C THR A 290 5.97 0.77 -14.90
N PHE A 291 5.83 -0.55 -14.91
CA PHE A 291 6.75 -1.49 -15.54
C PHE A 291 6.29 -1.88 -16.94
N TYR A 292 4.98 -1.88 -17.15
CA TYR A 292 4.36 -2.04 -18.45
C TYR A 292 3.09 -1.20 -18.53
N ASP A 293 2.84 -0.59 -19.69
CA ASP A 293 1.57 0.05 -20.03
C ASP A 293 1.42 0.05 -21.54
N GLY A 294 0.49 -0.75 -22.05
CA GLY A 294 0.36 -0.94 -23.49
C GLY A 294 -0.61 -2.03 -23.91
N VAL A 295 -0.47 -2.46 -25.16
CA VAL A 295 -1.39 -3.44 -25.78
C VAL A 295 -1.31 -4.83 -25.15
N ARG A 296 -2.29 -5.71 -25.44
CA ARG A 296 -2.21 -7.12 -25.01
C ARG A 296 -0.99 -7.82 -25.65
N PRO A 297 -0.52 -8.95 -25.08
CA PRO A 297 0.68 -9.63 -25.58
C PRO A 297 0.65 -9.92 -27.09
N ASN A 298 1.82 -9.93 -27.71
CA ASN A 298 2.00 -10.12 -29.16
C ASN A 298 1.86 -11.57 -29.64
N VAL A 299 0.98 -12.34 -29.00
CA VAL A 299 0.66 -13.74 -29.27
C VAL A 299 -0.84 -13.94 -29.35
N SER A 300 -1.30 -14.92 -30.13
CA SER A 300 -2.73 -15.14 -30.38
C SER A 300 -3.47 -15.56 -29.11
N GLY A 301 -4.73 -15.14 -28.98
CA GLY A 301 -5.65 -15.60 -27.91
C GLY A 301 -5.79 -14.66 -26.72
N TYR A 302 -5.00 -13.60 -26.62
CA TYR A 302 -5.07 -12.62 -25.52
C TYR A 302 -5.79 -11.31 -25.87
N ASN A 303 -6.41 -11.24 -27.06
CA ASN A 303 -7.23 -10.12 -27.48
C ASN A 303 -8.32 -10.57 -28.50
N PRO A 304 -9.61 -10.37 -28.20
CA PRO A 304 -10.15 -9.92 -26.91
C PRO A 304 -9.85 -10.92 -25.79
N MET A 305 -9.86 -10.47 -24.54
CA MET A 305 -9.83 -11.38 -23.39
C MET A 305 -11.15 -12.16 -23.26
N ARG A 306 -11.10 -13.27 -22.53
CA ARG A 306 -12.20 -14.22 -22.30
C ARG A 306 -12.36 -14.56 -20.81
N LYS A 307 -12.13 -13.57 -19.95
CA LYS A 307 -12.13 -13.72 -18.49
C LYS A 307 -13.42 -14.34 -17.98
N GLN A 308 -13.35 -15.19 -16.96
CA GLN A 308 -14.52 -15.91 -16.48
C GLN A 308 -15.05 -15.44 -15.12
N GLY A 309 -14.26 -14.69 -14.38
CA GLY A 309 -14.71 -13.97 -13.20
C GLY A 309 -14.64 -14.77 -11.90
N ALA A 310 -13.99 -15.92 -11.85
CA ALA A 310 -13.61 -16.50 -10.55
C ALA A 310 -12.53 -15.65 -9.88
N ILE A 311 -12.28 -15.91 -8.60
CA ILE A 311 -11.17 -15.29 -7.86
C ILE A 311 -10.28 -16.40 -7.31
N ILE A 312 -8.98 -16.29 -7.54
CA ILE A 312 -7.95 -17.17 -6.97
C ILE A 312 -7.00 -16.39 -6.06
N LEU A 313 -6.39 -17.11 -5.11
CA LEU A 313 -5.29 -16.64 -4.29
C LEU A 313 -4.33 -17.80 -3.98
N GLY A 314 -3.06 -17.65 -4.39
CA GLY A 314 -1.97 -18.55 -4.05
C GLY A 314 -1.82 -19.77 -4.97
N THR A 315 -2.63 -19.86 -6.01
CA THR A 315 -2.62 -20.91 -7.05
C THR A 315 -2.79 -20.30 -8.43
N GLY A 316 -2.58 -21.08 -9.49
CA GLY A 316 -3.01 -20.74 -10.86
C GLY A 316 -4.49 -21.07 -11.13
N GLY A 317 -4.98 -20.65 -12.30
CA GLY A 317 -6.37 -20.84 -12.74
C GLY A 317 -6.79 -22.31 -12.80
N ASP A 318 -5.89 -23.20 -13.20
CA ASP A 318 -6.05 -24.65 -13.27
C ASP A 318 -5.80 -25.41 -11.95
N ASN A 319 -5.62 -24.67 -10.85
CA ASN A 319 -5.19 -25.15 -9.54
C ASN A 319 -3.72 -25.62 -9.45
N SER A 320 -2.85 -25.10 -10.32
CA SER A 320 -1.40 -25.20 -10.14
C SER A 320 -0.98 -24.58 -8.82
N LYS A 321 -0.51 -25.43 -7.90
CA LYS A 321 -0.28 -25.09 -6.48
C LYS A 321 1.15 -25.32 -6.00
N GLY A 322 2.12 -25.25 -6.90
CA GLY A 322 3.55 -25.39 -6.57
C GLY A 322 4.20 -24.11 -6.03
N ALA A 323 3.50 -22.97 -6.13
CA ALA A 323 4.04 -21.68 -5.73
C ALA A 323 3.96 -21.44 -4.21
N GLN A 324 4.64 -20.39 -3.75
CA GLN A 324 4.54 -19.92 -2.38
C GLN A 324 4.56 -18.40 -2.35
N GLY A 325 4.00 -17.81 -1.31
CA GLY A 325 4.06 -16.37 -1.09
C GLY A 325 3.28 -15.94 0.15
N THR A 326 3.25 -14.63 0.43
CA THR A 326 2.45 -14.09 1.54
C THR A 326 1.56 -12.99 1.02
N PHE A 327 0.27 -13.07 1.30
CA PHE A 327 -0.73 -12.05 0.97
C PHE A 327 -1.16 -11.31 2.24
N TYR A 328 -1.28 -9.97 2.18
CA TYR A 328 -1.72 -9.16 3.33
C TYR A 328 -3.08 -8.52 3.12
N GLU A 329 -3.26 -7.87 1.97
CA GLU A 329 -4.51 -7.25 1.51
C GLU A 329 -4.52 -7.16 -0.01
N GLY A 330 -5.70 -7.07 -0.61
CA GLY A 330 -5.87 -6.87 -2.05
C GLY A 330 -7.33 -6.73 -2.44
N VAL A 331 -7.56 -6.18 -3.64
CA VAL A 331 -8.91 -5.92 -4.17
C VAL A 331 -8.97 -6.23 -5.66
N MET A 332 -10.19 -6.41 -6.16
CA MET A 332 -10.51 -6.39 -7.59
C MET A 332 -11.59 -5.32 -7.82
N THR A 333 -11.51 -4.61 -8.94
CA THR A 333 -12.37 -3.46 -9.26
C THR A 333 -13.11 -3.67 -10.58
N SER A 334 -14.27 -3.03 -10.72
CA SER A 334 -14.94 -2.91 -12.02
C SER A 334 -14.48 -1.62 -12.70
N GLY A 335 -14.10 -1.70 -13.97
CA GLY A 335 -13.52 -0.57 -14.71
C GLY A 335 -12.00 -0.59 -14.69
N TYR A 336 -11.37 0.31 -15.47
CA TYR A 336 -9.92 0.43 -15.59
C TYR A 336 -9.42 1.59 -14.72
N PRO A 337 -8.81 1.35 -13.55
CA PRO A 337 -8.45 2.43 -12.65
C PRO A 337 -7.43 3.38 -13.26
N THR A 338 -7.62 4.68 -13.02
CA THR A 338 -6.64 5.69 -13.43
C THR A 338 -5.40 5.60 -12.56
N ASP A 339 -4.24 6.02 -13.10
CA ASP A 339 -3.00 6.05 -12.32
C ASP A 339 -3.10 6.95 -11.10
N ALA A 340 -3.86 8.04 -11.19
CA ALA A 340 -4.12 8.92 -10.05
C ALA A 340 -4.86 8.19 -8.91
N THR A 341 -5.84 7.34 -9.24
CA THR A 341 -6.58 6.53 -8.26
C THR A 341 -5.66 5.54 -7.56
N GLU A 342 -4.84 4.82 -8.34
CA GLU A 342 -3.87 3.87 -7.79
C GLU A 342 -2.77 4.54 -6.95
N ASN A 343 -2.32 5.73 -7.34
CA ASN A 343 -1.37 6.52 -6.54
C ASN A 343 -1.98 6.95 -5.20
N ALA A 344 -3.27 7.33 -5.18
CA ALA A 344 -3.98 7.63 -3.93
C ALA A 344 -4.13 6.38 -3.05
N VAL A 345 -4.41 5.22 -3.65
CA VAL A 345 -4.43 3.93 -2.95
C VAL A 345 -3.06 3.59 -2.36
N GLN A 346 -1.97 3.76 -3.12
CA GLN A 346 -0.60 3.57 -2.64
C GLN A 346 -0.26 4.50 -1.45
N ALA A 347 -0.70 5.75 -1.50
CA ALA A 347 -0.53 6.68 -0.38
C ALA A 347 -1.28 6.20 0.88
N ASN A 348 -2.51 5.68 0.72
CA ASN A 348 -3.25 5.06 1.82
C ASN A 348 -2.55 3.82 2.37
N ILE A 349 -2.03 2.93 1.50
CA ILE A 349 -1.27 1.74 1.90
C ILE A 349 -0.03 2.14 2.71
N THR A 350 0.71 3.14 2.25
CA THR A 350 1.87 3.69 2.95
C THR A 350 1.49 4.20 4.35
N ALA A 351 0.38 4.93 4.44
CA ALA A 351 -0.14 5.44 5.70
C ALA A 351 -0.65 4.35 6.65
N ALA A 352 -1.01 3.16 6.15
CA ALA A 352 -1.41 2.01 6.98
C ALA A 352 -0.25 1.51 7.86
N GLY A 353 1.00 1.79 7.48
CA GLY A 353 2.17 1.61 8.33
C GLY A 353 2.64 0.17 8.47
N TYR A 354 2.66 -0.60 7.38
CA TYR A 354 3.22 -1.96 7.37
C TYR A 354 4.64 -2.02 7.95
N GLY A 355 4.89 -2.99 8.83
CA GLY A 355 6.15 -3.18 9.56
C GLY A 355 6.42 -2.15 10.68
N SER A 356 5.52 -1.19 10.94
CA SER A 356 5.75 -0.14 11.94
C SER A 356 5.34 -0.59 13.35
N ASN A 357 6.28 -0.49 14.28
CA ASN A 357 6.13 -0.83 15.70
C ASN A 357 5.84 0.42 16.57
N THR A 358 5.08 1.39 16.04
CA THR A 358 4.81 2.65 16.75
C THR A 358 3.60 2.53 17.65
N GLY A 359 3.80 1.99 18.85
CA GLY A 359 2.98 2.32 20.00
C GLY A 359 3.42 3.69 20.55
N GLY A 360 2.80 4.79 20.09
CA GLY A 360 3.11 6.12 20.60
C GLY A 360 2.65 7.26 19.70
N THR A 361 1.68 8.03 20.20
CA THR A 361 1.07 9.25 19.67
C THR A 361 2.07 10.27 19.11
N THR A 362 1.85 10.77 17.89
CA THR A 362 2.34 12.08 17.47
C THR A 362 1.22 12.90 16.82
N THR A 363 1.03 14.09 17.39
CA THR A 363 -0.03 15.07 17.19
C THR A 363 -0.01 15.71 15.80
N GLY A 364 -1.18 15.88 15.20
CA GLY A 364 -1.39 16.53 13.91
C GLY A 364 -1.09 18.03 13.89
N GLY A 365 -0.77 18.54 12.70
CA GLY A 365 -0.72 19.95 12.36
C GLY A 365 -1.42 20.19 11.03
N THR A 366 -2.66 20.65 11.08
CA THR A 366 -3.44 21.16 9.94
C THR A 366 -2.80 22.43 9.39
N THR A 367 -2.67 22.57 8.06
CA THR A 367 -2.68 23.90 7.42
C THR A 367 -3.35 23.86 6.06
N THR A 368 -4.41 24.67 5.98
CA THR A 368 -5.17 25.10 4.80
C THR A 368 -4.28 25.94 3.89
N GLY A 369 -4.33 25.73 2.57
CA GLY A 369 -3.55 26.52 1.60
C GLY A 369 -4.07 26.41 0.18
N THR A 370 -4.73 27.48 -0.26
CA THR A 370 -5.42 27.76 -1.52
C THR A 370 -4.64 27.47 -2.82
N THR A 371 -5.40 27.04 -3.84
CA THR A 371 -5.06 26.85 -5.26
C THR A 371 -4.41 28.07 -5.91
N THR A 372 -3.35 27.89 -6.73
CA THR A 372 -3.13 28.56 -8.04
C THR A 372 -2.07 27.78 -8.84
N GLY A 373 -2.34 27.52 -10.12
CA GLY A 373 -1.52 26.66 -11.00
C GLY A 373 -0.25 27.30 -11.59
N GLY A 374 0.59 26.45 -12.19
CA GLY A 374 1.77 26.83 -12.98
C GLY A 374 2.67 25.64 -13.34
N THR A 375 2.98 25.51 -14.62
CA THR A 375 3.54 24.34 -15.37
C THR A 375 5.09 24.25 -15.40
N THR A 376 5.65 23.03 -15.58
CA THR A 376 7.01 22.63 -16.10
C THR A 376 8.26 22.96 -15.26
N THR A 377 9.41 22.23 -15.19
CA THR A 377 10.09 21.17 -15.98
C THR A 377 11.12 20.45 -15.07
N GLY A 378 11.48 19.19 -15.35
CA GLY A 378 12.48 18.42 -14.58
C GLY A 378 13.96 18.70 -14.92
N GLY A 379 14.85 18.25 -14.02
CA GLY A 379 16.30 18.13 -14.22
C GLY A 379 17.01 17.70 -12.93
N SER A 380 17.51 16.46 -12.87
CA SER A 380 18.37 15.97 -11.77
C SER A 380 19.83 16.19 -12.15
N THR A 381 20.55 16.98 -11.35
CA THR A 381 22.01 17.15 -11.43
C THR A 381 22.69 16.42 -10.28
N GLN A 382 23.51 15.42 -10.62
CA GLN A 382 24.38 14.68 -9.73
C GLN A 382 25.70 15.43 -9.52
N GLY A 383 25.98 15.87 -8.29
CA GLY A 383 27.27 16.46 -7.90
C GLY A 383 27.73 15.84 -6.57
N SER A 384 28.91 15.22 -6.57
CA SER A 384 29.49 14.47 -5.44
C SER A 384 30.77 15.15 -4.95
N THR A 385 30.83 15.48 -3.66
CA THR A 385 32.09 15.78 -2.93
C THR A 385 31.99 15.22 -1.50
N GLY A 386 32.74 14.15 -1.20
CA GLY A 386 32.79 13.52 0.12
C GLY A 386 33.89 14.13 1.00
N GLY A 387 33.57 14.44 2.26
CA GLY A 387 34.55 14.81 3.30
C GLY A 387 34.95 13.61 4.15
N THR A 388 36.24 13.47 4.44
CA THR A 388 36.82 12.42 5.30
C THR A 388 37.09 12.95 6.71
N SER A 389 36.48 12.33 7.73
CA SER A 389 36.96 12.40 9.12
C SER A 389 36.45 11.20 9.95
N SER A 390 37.17 10.90 11.03
CA SER A 390 37.14 9.70 11.91
C SER A 390 36.20 8.56 11.48
N GLY A 391 36.78 7.57 10.78
CA GLY A 391 36.19 6.22 10.62
C GLY A 391 35.02 6.07 9.63
N CYS A 392 34.44 7.16 9.12
CA CYS A 392 33.38 7.09 8.11
C CYS A 392 33.47 8.19 7.04
N THR A 393 32.78 7.97 5.92
CA THR A 393 32.57 8.97 4.85
C THR A 393 31.07 9.14 4.62
N ALA A 394 30.65 10.33 4.18
CA ALA A 394 29.26 10.60 3.83
C ALA A 394 29.17 11.21 2.43
N THR A 395 28.24 10.70 1.61
CA THR A 395 27.98 11.21 0.26
C THR A 395 26.51 11.60 0.11
N TYR A 396 26.27 12.78 -0.44
CA TYR A 396 24.93 13.35 -0.63
C TYR A 396 24.42 13.16 -2.06
N SER A 397 23.13 12.92 -2.22
CA SER A 397 22.40 13.03 -3.48
C SER A 397 21.05 13.74 -3.27
N THR A 398 20.67 14.61 -4.20
CA THR A 398 19.28 15.07 -4.30
C THR A 398 18.51 14.01 -5.06
N THR A 399 17.58 13.33 -4.41
CA THR A 399 16.81 12.23 -5.02
C THR A 399 15.52 12.71 -5.67
N ASN A 400 14.98 13.85 -5.22
CA ASN A 400 13.83 14.50 -5.82
C ASN A 400 13.82 16.01 -5.51
N SER A 401 13.14 16.82 -6.32
CA SER A 401 12.94 18.25 -6.06
C SER A 401 11.63 18.77 -6.66
N TRP A 402 10.99 19.69 -5.97
CA TRP A 402 9.76 20.36 -6.38
C TRP A 402 9.83 21.86 -6.07
N SER A 403 8.81 22.61 -6.49
CA SER A 403 8.75 24.05 -6.19
C SER A 403 8.74 24.26 -4.68
N GLY A 404 9.79 24.91 -4.17
CA GLY A 404 9.93 25.23 -2.75
C GLY A 404 10.51 24.13 -1.86
N GLY A 405 10.87 22.95 -2.38
CA GLY A 405 11.48 21.91 -1.56
C GLY A 405 12.18 20.79 -2.33
N PHE A 406 12.91 19.95 -1.61
CA PHE A 406 13.66 18.83 -2.17
C PHE A 406 13.82 17.68 -1.18
N GLN A 407 14.16 16.53 -1.74
CA GLN A 407 14.53 15.33 -1.01
C GLN A 407 16.03 15.09 -1.15
N GLY A 408 16.70 15.00 -0.01
CA GLY A 408 18.11 14.61 0.09
C GLY A 408 18.26 13.19 0.61
N GLU A 409 19.23 12.46 0.08
CA GLU A 409 19.71 11.20 0.64
C GLU A 409 21.21 11.32 0.96
N VAL A 410 21.61 10.76 2.09
CA VAL A 410 22.99 10.69 2.52
C VAL A 410 23.36 9.24 2.77
N LYS A 411 24.36 8.76 2.04
CA LYS A 411 24.99 7.45 2.25
C LYS A 411 26.19 7.61 3.17
N VAL A 412 26.17 6.90 4.30
CA VAL A 412 27.26 6.83 5.29
C VAL A 412 28.00 5.53 5.09
N THR A 413 29.30 5.59 4.83
CA THR A 413 30.15 4.41 4.57
C THR A 413 31.23 4.30 5.63
N ALA A 414 31.33 3.15 6.29
CA ALA A 414 32.40 2.86 7.23
C ALA A 414 33.74 2.69 6.49
N GLY A 415 34.84 3.08 7.13
CA GLY A 415 36.18 2.81 6.64
C GLY A 415 36.56 1.33 6.75
N SER A 416 37.85 1.03 6.87
CA SER A 416 38.35 -0.34 7.02
C SER A 416 38.03 -1.00 8.37
N THR A 417 37.35 -0.30 9.29
CA THR A 417 36.90 -0.79 10.60
C THR A 417 35.40 -0.57 10.75
N ALA A 418 34.73 -1.44 11.51
CA ALA A 418 33.33 -1.26 11.84
C ALA A 418 33.13 0.04 12.63
N VAL A 419 32.00 0.70 12.41
CA VAL A 419 31.55 1.84 13.21
C VAL A 419 30.34 1.41 14.02
N ASN A 420 30.25 1.81 15.29
CA ASN A 420 29.12 1.46 16.15
C ASN A 420 28.07 2.57 16.21
N SER A 421 28.50 3.79 15.90
CA SER A 421 27.66 4.95 15.71
C SER A 421 28.27 5.87 14.66
N TRP A 422 27.43 6.69 14.04
CA TRP A 422 27.86 7.71 13.09
C TRP A 422 27.06 8.99 13.28
N THR A 423 27.71 10.11 12.98
CA THR A 423 27.12 11.44 12.97
C THR A 423 27.55 12.13 11.68
N VAL A 424 26.60 12.66 10.93
CA VAL A 424 26.86 13.47 9.74
C VAL A 424 26.44 14.91 10.01
N THR A 425 27.32 15.86 9.71
CA THR A 425 27.08 17.30 9.89
C THR A 425 27.32 18.05 8.60
N TRP A 426 26.48 19.05 8.30
CA TRP A 426 26.68 19.97 7.19
C TRP A 426 26.02 21.33 7.44
N THR A 427 26.32 22.30 6.59
CA THR A 427 25.67 23.61 6.59
C THR A 427 24.55 23.63 5.55
N LEU A 428 23.35 24.01 5.98
CA LEU A 428 22.19 24.24 5.11
C LEU A 428 22.42 25.48 4.23
N GLY A 429 22.01 25.38 2.97
CA GLY A 429 22.02 26.52 2.05
C GLY A 429 21.09 27.64 2.52
N SER A 430 21.32 28.86 2.02
CA SER A 430 20.46 30.00 2.36
C SER A 430 18.99 29.72 2.01
N GLY A 431 18.08 29.93 2.97
CA GLY A 431 16.66 29.63 2.82
C GLY A 431 16.28 28.15 2.90
N GLN A 432 17.23 27.24 3.14
CA GLN A 432 16.92 25.83 3.36
C GLN A 432 16.55 25.55 4.82
N THR A 433 15.52 24.73 5.02
CA THR A 433 15.16 24.19 6.33
C THR A 433 14.79 22.72 6.17
N ILE A 434 15.41 21.82 6.92
CA ILE A 434 15.01 20.41 6.94
C ILE A 434 13.68 20.28 7.68
N THR A 435 12.70 19.68 7.02
CA THR A 435 11.34 19.49 7.57
C THR A 435 11.14 18.09 8.11
N GLN A 436 11.87 17.10 7.58
CA GLN A 436 11.77 15.71 8.00
C GLN A 436 13.10 14.99 7.78
N VAL A 437 13.43 14.05 8.68
CA VAL A 437 14.53 13.09 8.52
C VAL A 437 13.99 11.70 8.81
N TRP A 438 14.50 10.68 8.10
CA TRP A 438 14.29 9.27 8.43
C TRP A 438 15.63 8.53 8.44
N ASN A 439 15.67 7.38 9.11
CA ASN A 439 16.90 6.59 9.36
C ASN A 439 18.01 7.39 10.04
N GLY A 440 17.65 8.43 10.80
CA GLY A 440 18.55 9.25 11.59
C GLY A 440 17.79 10.21 12.50
N THR A 441 18.48 10.80 13.46
CA THR A 441 17.94 11.81 14.38
C THR A 441 18.60 13.15 14.08
N LEU A 442 17.79 14.15 13.71
CA LEU A 442 18.25 15.49 13.37
C LEU A 442 18.33 16.39 14.62
N THR A 443 19.41 17.15 14.72
CA THR A 443 19.47 18.41 15.47
C THR A 443 19.93 19.54 14.55
N THR A 444 19.35 20.72 14.73
CA THR A 444 19.76 21.93 14.01
C THR A 444 20.18 23.02 15.00
N SER A 445 21.25 23.73 14.68
CA SER A 445 21.71 24.91 15.43
C SER A 445 22.14 25.98 14.43
N GLY A 446 21.35 27.05 14.32
CA GLY A 446 21.48 28.01 13.22
C GLY A 446 21.32 27.31 11.87
N SER A 447 22.28 27.53 10.95
CA SER A 447 22.32 26.87 9.63
C SER A 447 23.00 25.49 9.65
N THR A 448 23.46 25.00 10.81
CA THR A 448 24.14 23.70 10.89
C THR A 448 23.14 22.59 11.17
N ALA A 449 23.10 21.58 10.29
CA ALA A 449 22.35 20.35 10.47
C ALA A 449 23.29 19.23 10.91
N THR A 450 22.90 18.50 11.96
CA THR A 450 23.59 17.32 12.47
C THR A 450 22.62 16.16 12.54
N VAL A 451 22.89 15.07 11.82
CA VAL A 451 22.11 13.83 11.87
C VAL A 451 22.95 12.74 12.52
N LYS A 452 22.43 12.17 13.61
CA LYS A 452 22.98 10.96 14.24
C LYS A 452 22.25 9.72 13.74
N ASN A 453 22.90 8.56 13.80
CA ASN A 453 22.25 7.28 13.51
C ASN A 453 20.97 7.09 14.34
N ALA A 454 19.99 6.41 13.76
CA ALA A 454 18.88 5.84 14.52
C ALA A 454 19.40 4.66 15.37
N SER A 455 18.60 4.22 16.35
CA SER A 455 19.00 3.16 17.28
C SER A 455 19.38 1.84 16.60
N TYR A 456 18.87 1.58 15.39
CA TYR A 456 19.05 0.33 14.68
C TYR A 456 20.10 0.37 13.55
N ASN A 457 20.60 1.54 13.14
CA ASN A 457 21.52 1.65 12.00
C ASN A 457 22.86 2.30 12.34
N GLY A 458 23.23 2.37 13.63
CA GLY A 458 24.53 2.86 14.07
C GLY A 458 25.69 1.90 13.74
N SER A 459 25.45 0.60 13.86
CA SER A 459 26.43 -0.44 13.55
C SER A 459 26.56 -0.62 12.04
N VAL A 460 27.69 -0.23 11.47
CA VAL A 460 27.99 -0.41 10.04
C VAL A 460 29.30 -1.18 9.90
N PRO A 461 29.28 -2.42 9.34
CA PRO A 461 30.47 -3.22 9.13
C PRO A 461 31.54 -2.53 8.25
N PRO A 462 32.82 -2.95 8.34
CA PRO A 462 33.91 -2.37 7.54
C PRO A 462 33.57 -2.31 6.05
N SER A 463 33.86 -1.19 5.40
CA SER A 463 33.65 -0.96 3.96
C SER A 463 32.21 -1.12 3.48
N THR A 464 31.23 -1.17 4.38
CA THR A 464 29.80 -1.18 4.04
C THR A 464 29.16 0.18 4.33
N SER A 465 27.89 0.32 3.94
CA SER A 465 27.18 1.59 4.07
C SER A 465 25.79 1.43 4.66
N THR A 466 25.31 2.51 5.26
CA THR A 466 23.90 2.75 5.55
C THR A 466 23.46 4.06 4.92
N THR A 467 22.16 4.33 4.89
CA THR A 467 21.62 5.57 4.34
C THR A 467 20.62 6.20 5.30
N PHE A 468 20.58 7.53 5.26
CA PHE A 468 19.48 8.31 5.80
C PHE A 468 19.01 9.31 4.77
N GLY A 469 17.77 9.78 4.90
CA GLY A 469 17.23 10.77 3.99
C GLY A 469 16.46 11.85 4.72
N PHE A 470 16.17 12.93 4.00
CA PHE A 470 15.50 14.08 4.54
C PHE A 470 14.67 14.81 3.49
N LEU A 471 13.61 15.49 3.93
CA LEU A 471 12.93 16.52 3.16
C LEU A 471 13.40 17.89 3.65
N ALA A 472 13.60 18.82 2.74
CA ALA A 472 13.94 20.19 3.07
C ALA A 472 13.14 21.17 2.19
N ASN A 473 12.78 22.32 2.77
CA ASN A 473 12.34 23.46 2.00
C ASN A 473 13.55 24.16 1.35
N GLY A 474 13.31 24.91 0.28
CA GLY A 474 14.33 25.67 -0.45
C GLY A 474 14.81 24.95 -1.71
N THR A 475 15.82 25.53 -2.36
CA THR A 475 16.41 24.97 -3.59
C THR A 475 17.53 23.98 -3.23
N PRO A 476 17.58 22.76 -3.81
CA PRO A 476 18.64 21.81 -3.53
C PRO A 476 20.02 22.38 -3.94
N ASN A 477 21.03 22.11 -3.13
CA ASN A 477 22.44 22.37 -3.44
C ASN A 477 23.27 21.12 -3.14
N THR A 478 24.57 21.15 -3.43
CA THR A 478 25.51 20.08 -3.05
C THR A 478 26.26 20.51 -1.79
N PRO A 479 25.83 20.11 -0.58
CA PRO A 479 26.52 20.46 0.65
C PRO A 479 27.82 19.64 0.80
N THR A 480 28.82 20.22 1.45
CA THR A 480 29.97 19.46 1.96
C THR A 480 29.57 18.79 3.27
N LEU A 481 29.65 17.46 3.30
CA LEU A 481 29.33 16.66 4.48
C LEU A 481 30.59 16.32 5.29
N THR A 482 30.47 16.36 6.62
CA THR A 482 31.45 15.80 7.56
C THR A 482 30.85 14.58 8.25
N CYS A 483 31.54 13.45 8.25
CA CYS A 483 31.16 12.25 8.99
C CYS A 483 32.10 12.04 10.18
N THR A 484 31.57 11.65 11.33
CA THR A 484 32.36 11.21 12.48
C THR A 484 31.74 9.94 13.05
N SER A 485 32.56 8.91 13.30
CA SER A 485 32.14 7.68 13.98
C SER A 485 32.70 7.54 15.38
N ALA A 486 32.02 6.73 16.20
CA ALA A 486 32.52 6.21 17.49
C ALA A 486 32.29 4.70 17.62
#